data_AF-A0A7X6ZLM0-F1
#
_entry.id   AF-A0A7X6ZLM0-F1
#
_cell.length_a   1.000
_cell.length_b   1.000
_cell.length_c   1.000
_cell.angle_alpha   90.00
_cell.angle_beta   90.00
_cell.angle_gamma   90.00
#
_symmetry.space_group_name_H-M   'P 1'
#
loop_
_entity.id
_entity.type
_entity.pdbx_description
1 polymer ?
#
loop_
_entity_poly.entity_id
_entity_poly.type
_entity_poly.pdbx_seq_one_letter_code
_entity_poly.pdbx_strand_id
1 'polypeptide(L)'
;MKVIEKKAKNNWDFILFKTDECFALNVVFHSSATDYSRSFRLNSDEASLDFEGLKKLSEQIRNNYELYKNREITPTVRMPKDS
;
A
#
# COMPACT_ATOMS: atom_id res chain seq x y z
N MET A 1 -0.05 9.76 29.85
CA MET A 1 0.32 9.49 28.43
C MET A 1 0.50 8.00 28.10
N LYS A 2 0.97 7.15 29.02
CA LYS A 2 1.19 5.70 28.82
C LYS A 2 0.06 4.89 28.15
N VAL A 3 -1.21 5.31 28.29
CA VAL A 3 -2.36 4.58 27.69
C VAL A 3 -2.50 4.86 26.18
N ILE A 4 -2.17 6.08 25.73
CA ILE A 4 -2.18 6.44 24.30
C ILE A 4 -0.97 5.83 23.59
N GLU A 5 0.20 5.82 24.22
CA GLU A 5 1.43 5.23 23.66
C GLU A 5 1.28 3.76 23.27
N LYS A 6 0.53 2.97 24.06
CA LYS A 6 0.23 1.57 23.74
C LYS A 6 -0.78 1.38 22.60
N LYS A 7 -1.66 2.35 22.35
CA LYS A 7 -2.69 2.29 21.31
C LYS A 7 -2.27 2.97 20.00
N ALA A 8 -1.27 3.84 20.05
CA ALA A 8 -0.78 4.61 18.91
C ALA A 8 -0.08 3.76 17.83
N LYS A 9 0.15 2.45 18.05
CA LYS A 9 0.87 1.56 17.13
C LYS A 9 0.01 0.45 16.55
N ASN A 10 -1.26 0.73 16.24
CA ASN A 10 -2.07 -0.19 15.45
C ASN A 10 -1.91 0.15 13.96
N ASN A 11 -0.73 -0.15 13.42
CA ASN A 11 -0.38 0.21 12.05
C ASN A 11 -1.22 -0.64 11.08
N TRP A 12 -1.85 0.02 10.12
CA TRP A 12 -2.45 -0.70 8.98
C TRP A 12 -1.32 -1.25 8.10
N ASP A 13 -1.50 -2.46 7.56
CA ASP A 13 -0.51 -3.04 6.65
C ASP A 13 -0.74 -2.60 5.20
N PHE A 14 -1.97 -2.82 4.71
CA PHE A 14 -2.35 -2.51 3.35
C PHE A 14 -3.85 -2.28 3.20
N ILE A 15 -4.24 -1.70 2.07
CA ILE A 15 -5.61 -1.74 1.54
C ILE A 15 -5.58 -2.35 0.14
N LEU A 16 -6.47 -3.29 -0.15
CA LEU A 16 -6.61 -3.89 -1.48
C LEU A 16 -7.75 -3.20 -2.23
N PHE A 17 -7.49 -2.77 -3.46
CA PHE A 17 -8.49 -2.17 -4.34
C PHE A 17 -8.56 -2.92 -5.67
N LYS A 18 -9.74 -2.96 -6.25
CA LYS A 18 -9.95 -3.33 -7.64
C LYS A 18 -10.17 -2.07 -8.46
N THR A 19 -9.41 -1.93 -9.53
CA THR A 19 -9.62 -0.93 -10.59
C THR A 19 -10.17 -1.63 -11.83
N ASP A 20 -10.55 -0.86 -12.85
CA ASP A 20 -11.02 -1.41 -14.12
C ASP A 20 -9.93 -2.25 -14.83
N GLU A 21 -8.65 -1.96 -14.56
CA GLU A 21 -7.51 -2.56 -15.27
C GLU A 21 -6.72 -3.59 -14.44
N CYS A 22 -6.78 -3.50 -13.10
CA CYS A 22 -5.96 -4.33 -12.22
C CYS A 22 -6.42 -4.35 -10.75
N PHE A 23 -5.84 -5.27 -9.98
CA PHE A 23 -5.82 -5.17 -8.52
C PHE A 23 -4.62 -4.35 -8.08
N ALA A 24 -4.85 -3.45 -7.14
CA ALA A 24 -3.83 -2.58 -6.57
C ALA A 24 -3.74 -2.82 -5.06
N LEU A 25 -2.52 -3.03 -4.57
CA LEU A 25 -2.21 -3.12 -3.15
C LEU A 25 -1.63 -1.79 -2.69
N ASN A 26 -2.38 -1.06 -1.87
CA ASN A 26 -1.92 0.16 -1.25
C ASN A 26 -1.22 -0.16 0.06
N VAL A 27 0.10 -0.08 0.07
CA VAL A 27 0.95 -0.47 1.20
C VAL A 27 1.23 0.75 2.07
N VAL A 28 1.01 0.63 3.38
CA VAL A 28 1.22 1.70 4.35
C VAL A 28 2.62 1.60 4.94
N PHE A 29 3.42 2.65 4.77
CA PHE A 29 4.78 2.78 5.27
C PHE A 29 4.79 3.57 6.59
N HIS A 30 5.44 3.00 7.60
CA HIS A 30 5.46 3.50 8.99
C HIS A 30 6.86 4.01 9.41
N SER A 31 7.74 4.33 8.46
CA SER A 31 9.13 4.75 8.72
C SER A 31 9.30 6.26 8.95
N SER A 32 8.21 7.02 8.92
CA SER A 32 8.18 8.49 9.09
C SER A 32 7.37 8.91 10.31
N ALA A 33 7.40 10.20 10.63
CA ALA A 33 6.62 10.79 11.73
C ALA A 33 5.10 10.60 11.55
N THR A 34 4.64 10.42 10.32
CA THR A 34 3.27 10.09 9.94
C THR A 34 3.28 8.93 8.95
N ASP A 35 2.29 8.06 9.02
CA ASP A 35 2.13 7.01 8.01
C ASP A 35 1.86 7.65 6.63
N TYR A 36 2.46 7.08 5.59
CA TYR A 36 2.12 7.37 4.20
C TYR A 36 1.89 6.08 3.45
N SER A 37 1.20 6.13 2.32
CA SER A 37 0.88 4.93 1.55
C SER A 37 1.28 5.08 0.09
N ARG A 38 1.62 3.95 -0.53
CA ARG A 38 1.98 3.85 -1.94
C ARG A 38 1.25 2.66 -2.55
N SER A 39 0.69 2.86 -3.73
CA SER A 39 -0.10 1.85 -4.43
C SER A 39 0.75 1.07 -5.42
N PHE A 40 0.64 -0.25 -5.41
CA PHE A 40 1.38 -1.14 -6.32
C PHE A 40 0.42 -2.03 -7.09
N ARG A 41 0.64 -2.16 -8.41
CA ARG A 41 -0.11 -3.09 -9.25
C ARG A 41 0.30 -4.53 -8.92
N LEU A 42 -0.68 -5.37 -8.61
CA LEU A 42 -0.46 -6.81 -8.42
C LEU A 42 -0.29 -7.52 -9.76
N ASN A 43 0.61 -8.49 -9.81
CA ASN A 43 0.66 -9.46 -10.92
C ASN A 43 -0.39 -10.57 -10.72
N SER A 44 -0.49 -11.50 -11.69
CA SER A 44 -1.47 -12.60 -11.65
C SER A 44 -1.33 -13.47 -10.40
N ASP A 45 -0.10 -13.77 -10.01
CA ASP A 45 0.19 -14.71 -8.93
C ASP A 45 -0.12 -14.06 -7.59
N GLU A 46 0.28 -12.80 -7.40
CA GLU A 46 -0.01 -11.99 -6.22
C GLU A 46 -1.51 -11.72 -6.06
N ALA A 47 -2.25 -11.58 -7.16
CA ALA A 47 -3.70 -11.39 -7.12
C ALA A 47 -4.46 -12.64 -6.65
N SER A 48 -3.81 -13.81 -6.63
CA SER A 48 -4.36 -15.06 -6.11
C SER A 48 -4.05 -15.31 -4.63
N LEU A 49 -3.25 -14.45 -3.99
CA LEU A 49 -2.88 -14.58 -2.59
C LEU A 49 -4.08 -14.38 -1.66
N ASP A 50 -4.08 -15.14 -0.57
CA ASP A 50 -5.00 -14.91 0.54
C ASP A 50 -4.55 -13.71 1.39
N PHE A 51 -5.33 -13.40 2.42
CA PHE A 51 -5.07 -12.22 3.25
C PHE A 51 -3.70 -12.26 3.95
N GLU A 52 -3.26 -13.42 4.41
CA GLU A 52 -1.95 -13.59 5.05
C GLU A 52 -0.81 -13.46 4.03
N GLY A 53 -0.99 -13.97 2.81
CA GLY A 53 -0.08 -13.78 1.69
C GLY A 53 0.06 -12.29 1.32
N LEU A 54 -1.05 -11.56 1.24
CA LEU A 54 -1.05 -10.12 0.98
C LEU A 54 -0.37 -9.32 2.09
N LYS A 55 -0.53 -9.74 3.36
CA LYS A 55 0.18 -9.14 4.50
C LYS A 55 1.69 -9.30 4.35
N LYS A 56 2.17 -10.52 4.05
CA LYS A 56 3.59 -10.78 3.79
C LYS A 56 4.11 -9.99 2.59
N LEU A 57 3.33 -9.90 1.53
CA LEU A 57 3.68 -9.09 0.36
C LEU A 57 3.83 -7.60 0.71
N SER A 58 2.92 -7.05 1.53
CA SER A 58 3.02 -5.65 1.98
C SER A 58 4.28 -5.39 2.80
N GLU A 59 4.70 -6.34 3.64
CA GLU A 59 5.94 -6.28 4.39
C GLU A 59 7.18 -6.39 3.49
N GLN A 60 7.16 -7.30 2.51
CA GLN A 60 8.22 -7.42 1.51
C GLN A 60 8.41 -6.14 0.70
N ILE A 61 7.31 -5.50 0.28
CA ILE A 61 7.33 -4.23 -0.43
C ILE A 61 7.93 -3.12 0.44
N ARG A 62 7.51 -3.01 1.72
CA ARG A 62 8.08 -2.03 2.65
C ARG A 62 9.60 -2.17 2.81
N ASN A 63 10.06 -3.41 2.98
CA ASN A 63 11.46 -3.70 3.23
C ASN A 63 12.34 -3.65 1.97
N ASN A 64 11.75 -3.74 0.78
CA ASN A 64 12.48 -3.84 -0.49
C ASN A 64 11.89 -2.93 -1.59
N TYR A 65 11.52 -1.69 -1.23
CA TYR A 65 10.80 -0.76 -2.11
C TYR A 65 11.36 -0.66 -3.54
N GLU A 66 12.68 -0.55 -3.70
CA GLU A 66 13.31 -0.39 -5.02
C GLU A 66 13.04 -1.56 -5.99
N LEU A 67 12.81 -2.78 -5.47
CA LEU A 67 12.45 -3.93 -6.32
C LEU A 67 11.03 -3.83 -6.90
N TYR A 68 10.17 -3.02 -6.28
CA TYR A 68 8.75 -2.92 -6.60
C TYR A 68 8.34 -1.59 -7.21
N LYS A 69 9.25 -0.61 -7.20
CA LYS A 69 9.04 0.76 -7.66
C LYS A 69 8.51 0.87 -9.09
N ASN A 70 8.91 -0.03 -9.99
CA ASN A 70 8.42 -0.07 -11.37
C ASN A 70 6.93 -0.44 -11.49
N ARG A 71 6.31 -0.97 -10.43
CA ARG A 71 4.89 -1.32 -10.36
C ARG A 71 4.07 -0.30 -9.57
N GLU A 72 4.72 0.75 -9.06
CA GLU A 72 4.04 1.78 -8.29
C GLU A 72 3.08 2.58 -9.19
N ILE A 73 1.83 2.65 -8.77
CA ILE A 73 0.78 3.43 -9.42
C ILE A 73 0.92 4.86 -8.91
N THR A 74 1.46 5.73 -9.76
CA THR A 74 1.46 7.17 -9.47
C THR A 74 0.06 7.70 -9.78
N PRO A 75 -0.64 8.33 -8.80
CA PRO A 75 -1.94 8.93 -9.07
C PRO A 75 -1.79 9.97 -10.18
N THR A 76 -2.50 9.77 -11.29
CA THR A 76 -2.64 10.85 -12.27
C THR A 76 -3.48 11.93 -11.61
N VAL A 77 -2.93 13.13 -11.47
CA VAL A 77 -3.74 14.31 -11.11
C VAL A 77 -4.74 14.49 -12.24
N ARG A 78 -5.98 14.02 -12.05
CA ARG A 78 -7.08 14.39 -12.93
C ARG A 78 -7.36 15.85 -12.64
N MET A 79 -6.74 16.74 -13.41
CA MET A 79 -7.19 18.13 -13.46
C MET A 79 -8.68 18.09 -13.86
N PRO A 80 -9.56 18.85 -13.18
CA PRO A 80 -10.93 18.97 -13.64
C PRO A 80 -10.89 19.38 -15.11
N LYS A 81 -11.54 18.60 -15.98
CA LYS A 81 -11.91 19.13 -17.29
C LYS A 81 -12.87 20.26 -16.99
N ASP A 82 -12.48 21.46 -17.39
CA ASP A 82 -13.23 22.72 -17.29
C ASP A 82 -12.91 23.54 -16.01
N SER A 83 -11.89 24.40 -16.14
CA SER A 83 -11.67 25.62 -15.35
C SER A 83 -11.42 26.79 -16.29
#